data_AF-A0A960R791-F1
#
_entry.id   AF-A0A960R791-F1
#
_cell.length_a   1.000
_cell.length_b   1.000
_cell.length_c   1.000
_cell.angle_alpha   90.00
_cell.angle_beta   90.00
_cell.angle_gamma   90.00
#
_symmetry.space_group_name_H-M   'P 1'
#
loop_
_entity.id
_entity.type
_entity.pdbx_description
1 polymer ?
#
loop_
_entity_poly.entity_id
_entity_poly.type
_entity_poly.pdbx_seq_one_letter_code
_entity_poly.pdbx_strand_id
1 'polypeptide(L)'
;MKILAFLATLLIACGVAHAAPLVFEGSDGPGKGKHIVFLAGDHEYRSEETLPALARLLAKHHGFKCTVLFNIDPETGEIVAGNSNMPGMEALDSADLAVVFLRFQAFPEEQMKHLDAYLNRGGPVVGLRTATHAFKANPAPFTKYDFDYKGKDYELGFGHQVLGQTWVGHYGTNHKQSTRIALVPEKAGHPILRGVQDVWVEVGGYVGDPVSGEVLTMAQPLNGMTPDSPADPEKPPMPSEWTRTYKSASGKEGRA
;
A
#
# COMPACT_ATOMS: atom_id res chain seq x y z
N MET A 1 -38.87 59.38 1.60
CA MET A 1 -37.58 58.71 1.32
C MET A 1 -37.61 57.37 2.05
N LYS A 2 -37.97 56.27 1.36
CA LYS A 2 -38.03 54.92 1.95
C LYS A 2 -36.79 54.15 1.50
N ILE A 3 -35.90 53.85 2.45
CA ILE A 3 -34.71 53.04 2.22
C ILE A 3 -35.14 51.58 2.33
N LEU A 4 -35.13 50.87 1.20
CA LEU A 4 -35.29 49.41 1.16
C LEU A 4 -33.92 48.79 1.46
N ALA A 5 -33.77 48.17 2.62
CA ALA A 5 -32.61 47.36 2.94
C ALA A 5 -32.77 45.98 2.28
N PHE A 6 -31.92 45.67 1.30
CA PHE A 6 -31.79 44.32 0.75
C PHE A 6 -31.00 43.46 1.74
N LEU A 7 -31.68 42.51 2.38
CA LEU A 7 -31.04 41.47 3.17
C LEU A 7 -30.63 40.34 2.20
N ALA A 8 -29.35 40.24 1.86
CA ALA A 8 -28.81 39.13 1.09
C ALA A 8 -28.62 37.93 2.02
N THR A 9 -29.50 36.95 1.94
CA THR A 9 -29.38 35.69 2.69
C THR A 9 -28.25 34.86 2.09
N LEU A 10 -27.11 34.79 2.78
CA LEU A 10 -26.00 33.91 2.43
C LEU A 10 -26.40 32.47 2.78
N LEU A 11 -26.89 31.71 1.81
CA LEU A 11 -27.09 30.27 1.92
C LEU A 11 -25.71 29.60 2.00
N ILE A 12 -25.25 29.32 3.22
CA ILE A 12 -24.12 28.42 3.45
C ILE A 12 -24.64 27.02 3.13
N ALA A 13 -24.37 26.53 1.93
CA ALA A 13 -24.51 25.11 1.62
C ALA A 13 -23.53 24.36 2.52
N CYS A 14 -24.02 23.69 3.57
CA CYS A 14 -23.27 22.64 4.24
C CYS A 14 -23.09 21.51 3.23
N GLY A 15 -22.03 21.58 2.44
CA GLY A 15 -21.58 20.46 1.63
C GLY A 15 -21.17 19.32 2.57
N VAL A 16 -21.55 18.10 2.24
CA VAL A 16 -21.01 16.90 2.89
C VAL A 16 -19.52 16.88 2.57
N ALA A 17 -18.67 17.18 3.56
CA ALA A 17 -17.24 17.10 3.41
C ALA A 17 -16.85 15.63 3.15
N HIS A 18 -16.42 15.32 1.93
CA HIS A 18 -15.86 14.01 1.62
C HIS A 18 -14.45 13.92 2.20
N ALA A 19 -14.18 12.88 2.97
CA ALA A 19 -12.86 12.66 3.59
C ALA A 19 -11.75 12.32 2.56
N ALA A 20 -12.09 12.15 1.28
CA ALA A 20 -11.17 11.76 0.22
C ALA A 20 -11.39 12.56 -1.09
N PRO A 21 -10.31 12.77 -1.88
CA PRO A 21 -8.92 12.38 -1.59
C PRO A 21 -8.19 13.40 -0.69
N LEU A 22 -7.19 12.93 0.07
CA LEU A 22 -6.23 13.81 0.77
C LEU A 22 -5.04 14.09 -0.15
N VAL A 23 -4.82 15.36 -0.49
CA VAL A 23 -3.74 15.76 -1.40
C VAL A 23 -2.74 16.66 -0.68
N PHE A 24 -1.47 16.25 -0.71
CA PHE A 24 -0.34 17.09 -0.33
C PHE A 24 0.39 17.53 -1.60
N GLU A 25 0.40 18.84 -1.83
CA GLU A 25 1.23 19.40 -2.87
C GLU A 25 2.71 19.34 -2.47
N GLY A 26 3.55 18.94 -3.41
CA GLY A 26 4.98 18.86 -3.22
C GLY A 26 5.63 20.24 -3.16
N SER A 27 6.68 20.37 -2.36
CA SER A 27 7.59 21.52 -2.41
C SER A 27 8.72 21.30 -3.43
N ASP A 28 9.85 21.99 -3.29
CA ASP A 28 11.04 21.70 -4.10
C ASP A 28 11.75 20.42 -3.62
N GLY A 29 12.42 19.72 -4.53
CA GLY A 29 13.16 18.51 -4.21
C GLY A 29 13.28 17.54 -5.39
N PRO A 30 13.93 16.38 -5.19
CA PRO A 30 14.13 15.38 -6.25
C PRO A 30 12.82 14.79 -6.81
N GLY A 31 11.73 14.88 -6.06
CA GLY A 31 10.39 14.44 -6.46
C GLY A 31 9.55 15.50 -7.15
N LYS A 32 10.07 16.71 -7.38
CA LYS A 32 9.31 17.79 -8.01
C LYS A 32 8.80 17.37 -9.39
N GLY A 33 7.51 17.58 -9.63
CA GLY A 33 6.83 17.18 -10.87
C GLY A 33 6.52 15.68 -10.96
N LYS A 34 6.72 14.92 -9.88
CA LYS A 34 6.34 13.52 -9.76
C LYS A 34 5.14 13.33 -8.84
N HIS A 35 4.29 12.37 -9.16
CA HIS A 35 3.05 12.08 -8.44
C HIS A 35 3.06 10.67 -7.84
N ILE A 36 2.92 10.59 -6.52
CA ILE A 36 2.76 9.33 -5.80
C ILE A 36 1.31 9.20 -5.34
N VAL A 37 0.68 8.05 -5.62
CA VAL A 37 -0.66 7.72 -5.15
C VAL A 37 -0.56 6.61 -4.09
N PHE A 38 -1.20 6.83 -2.95
CA PHE A 38 -1.23 5.91 -1.82
C PHE A 38 -2.63 5.32 -1.70
N LEU A 39 -2.74 3.98 -1.67
CA LEU A 39 -4.00 3.25 -1.51
C LEU A 39 -4.09 2.71 -0.07
N ALA A 40 -4.87 3.39 0.77
CA ALA A 40 -5.10 3.03 2.17
C ALA A 40 -6.45 2.32 2.34
N GLY A 41 -6.39 1.05 2.73
CA GLY A 41 -7.59 0.22 2.93
C GLY A 41 -7.37 -1.05 3.75
N ASP A 42 -6.18 -1.18 4.36
CA ASP A 42 -5.91 -2.24 5.32
C ASP A 42 -6.57 -1.92 6.67
N HIS A 43 -7.40 -2.85 7.14
CA HIS A 43 -8.17 -2.75 8.39
C HIS A 43 -7.48 -3.39 9.60
N GLU A 44 -6.25 -3.89 9.46
CA GLU A 44 -5.50 -4.58 10.52
C GLU A 44 -4.37 -3.70 11.09
N TYR A 45 -3.71 -2.92 10.23
CA TYR A 45 -2.49 -2.17 10.51
C TYR A 45 -2.63 -0.66 10.29
N ARG A 46 -3.88 -0.17 10.19
CA ARG A 46 -4.22 1.27 10.18
C ARG A 46 -3.52 2.04 9.06
N SER A 47 -3.70 1.56 7.83
CA SER A 47 -3.15 2.20 6.63
C SER A 47 -3.59 3.66 6.48
N GLU A 48 -4.80 3.99 6.96
CA GLU A 48 -5.39 5.32 6.99
C GLU A 48 -4.64 6.32 7.88
N GLU A 49 -3.75 5.86 8.74
CA GLU A 49 -2.86 6.72 9.55
C GLU A 49 -1.44 6.74 9.00
N THR A 50 -0.92 5.56 8.64
CA THR A 50 0.46 5.41 8.18
C THR A 50 0.70 6.15 6.88
N LEU A 51 -0.19 5.99 5.89
CA LEU A 51 0.03 6.54 4.55
C LEU A 51 -0.07 8.06 4.50
N PRO A 52 -1.03 8.74 5.19
CA PRO A 52 -1.02 10.20 5.28
C PRO A 52 0.24 10.78 5.91
N ALA A 53 0.77 10.14 6.96
CA ALA A 53 2.00 10.59 7.60
C ALA A 53 3.20 10.49 6.63
N LEU A 54 3.33 9.36 5.92
CA LEU A 54 4.39 9.15 4.93
C LEU A 54 4.25 10.10 3.74
N ALA A 55 3.05 10.25 3.18
CA ALA A 55 2.76 11.16 2.08
C ALA A 55 3.14 12.61 2.42
N ARG A 56 2.79 13.07 3.63
CA ARG A 56 3.15 14.42 4.10
C ARG A 56 4.67 14.63 4.18
N LEU A 57 5.42 13.62 4.66
CA LEU A 57 6.87 13.69 4.72
C LEU A 57 7.49 13.76 3.32
N LEU A 58 7.02 12.92 2.40
CA LEU A 58 7.50 12.88 1.01
C LEU A 58 7.20 14.18 0.25
N ALA A 59 6.01 14.74 0.43
CA ALA A 59 5.66 16.03 -0.19
C ALA A 59 6.50 17.19 0.37
N LYS A 60 6.63 17.25 1.71
CA LYS A 60 7.34 18.34 2.40
C LYS A 60 8.85 18.31 2.20
N HIS A 61 9.47 17.13 2.25
CA HIS A 61 10.93 17.01 2.27
C HIS A 61 11.54 16.60 0.93
N HIS A 62 10.74 16.05 0.03
CA HIS A 62 11.24 15.54 -1.25
C HIS A 62 10.51 16.10 -2.47
N GLY A 63 9.46 16.90 -2.29
CA GLY A 63 8.82 17.65 -3.36
C GLY A 63 7.84 16.85 -4.23
N PHE A 64 7.48 15.63 -3.82
CA PHE A 64 6.47 14.84 -4.54
C PHE A 64 5.08 15.43 -4.35
N LYS A 65 4.25 15.45 -5.41
CA LYS A 65 2.80 15.50 -5.21
C LYS A 65 2.37 14.16 -4.63
N CYS A 66 1.61 14.16 -3.55
CA CYS A 66 1.11 12.94 -2.94
C CYS A 66 -0.41 12.97 -2.82
N THR A 67 -1.08 11.94 -3.32
CA THR A 67 -2.53 11.74 -3.17
C THR A 67 -2.77 10.47 -2.37
N VAL A 68 -3.45 10.60 -1.23
CA VAL A 68 -3.86 9.45 -0.42
C VAL A 68 -5.34 9.19 -0.64
N LEU A 69 -5.63 7.97 -1.06
CA LEU A 69 -6.97 7.45 -1.24
C LEU A 69 -7.30 6.53 -0.08
N PHE A 70 -8.55 6.57 0.36
CA PHE A 70 -9.04 5.79 1.49
C PHE A 70 -10.21 4.93 1.06
N ASN A 71 -10.45 3.85 1.80
CA ASN A 71 -11.78 3.26 1.81
C ASN A 71 -12.78 4.22 2.45
N ILE A 72 -13.86 4.53 1.74
CA ILE A 72 -14.90 5.49 2.15
C ILE A 72 -16.26 4.81 2.20
N ASP A 73 -16.99 4.98 3.29
CA ASP A 73 -18.40 4.61 3.36
C ASP A 73 -19.21 5.51 2.40
N PRO A 74 -19.89 4.94 1.39
CA PRO A 74 -20.62 5.75 0.40
C PRO A 74 -21.87 6.44 0.98
N GLU A 75 -22.40 5.97 2.11
CA GLU A 75 -23.57 6.57 2.75
C GLU A 75 -23.18 7.74 3.66
N THR A 76 -22.08 7.60 4.42
CA THR A 76 -21.67 8.60 5.42
C THR A 76 -20.56 9.53 4.95
N GLY A 77 -19.74 9.09 3.98
CA GLY A 77 -18.53 9.80 3.55
C GLY A 77 -17.33 9.64 4.50
N GLU A 78 -17.44 8.79 5.52
CA GLU A 78 -16.38 8.54 6.50
C GLU A 78 -15.35 7.53 6.01
N ILE A 79 -14.14 7.59 6.57
CA ILE A 79 -13.08 6.60 6.30
C ILE A 79 -13.40 5.30 7.05
N VAL A 80 -13.59 4.21 6.31
CA VAL A 80 -13.89 2.89 6.86
C VAL A 80 -13.05 1.84 6.16
N ALA A 81 -11.90 1.48 6.74
CA ALA A 81 -11.00 0.48 6.18
C ALA A 81 -11.72 -0.86 5.93
N GLY A 82 -11.44 -1.50 4.79
CA GLY A 82 -11.99 -2.83 4.46
C GLY A 82 -13.31 -2.85 3.69
N ASN A 83 -14.02 -1.72 3.55
CA ASN A 83 -15.35 -1.71 2.91
C ASN A 83 -15.33 -1.80 1.37
N SER A 84 -14.14 -1.88 0.75
CA SER A 84 -13.95 -2.04 -0.69
C SER A 84 -14.62 -0.98 -1.57
N ASN A 85 -14.67 0.28 -1.10
CA ASN A 85 -15.00 1.44 -1.93
C ASN A 85 -13.93 2.52 -1.79
N MET A 86 -13.21 2.84 -2.86
CA MET A 86 -12.11 3.81 -2.86
C MET A 86 -12.30 4.86 -3.98
N PRO A 87 -13.08 5.92 -3.75
CA PRO A 87 -13.21 7.00 -4.71
C PRO A 87 -11.85 7.70 -4.95
N GLY A 88 -11.63 8.18 -6.19
CA GLY A 88 -10.40 8.89 -6.56
C GLY A 88 -9.33 8.01 -7.23
N MET A 89 -9.61 6.73 -7.51
CA MET A 89 -8.64 5.82 -8.15
C MET A 89 -8.19 6.28 -9.54
N GLU A 90 -8.90 7.19 -10.21
CA GLU A 90 -8.46 7.87 -11.43
C GLU A 90 -7.14 8.65 -11.26
N ALA A 91 -6.76 9.00 -10.03
CA ALA A 91 -5.45 9.57 -9.74
C ALA A 91 -4.30 8.66 -10.19
N LEU A 92 -4.53 7.33 -10.20
CA LEU A 92 -3.56 6.35 -10.71
C LEU A 92 -3.26 6.56 -12.20
N ASP A 93 -4.13 7.18 -13.00
CA ASP A 93 -3.90 7.34 -14.44
C ASP A 93 -2.66 8.20 -14.73
N SER A 94 -2.34 9.15 -13.83
CA SER A 94 -1.20 10.05 -13.94
C SER A 94 -0.06 9.77 -12.97
N ALA A 95 -0.21 8.78 -12.08
CA ALA A 95 0.77 8.48 -11.05
C ALA A 95 2.11 7.97 -11.61
N ASP A 96 3.22 8.45 -11.04
CA ASP A 96 4.57 7.93 -11.27
C ASP A 96 4.90 6.75 -10.34
N LEU A 97 4.19 6.60 -9.21
CA LEU A 97 4.36 5.51 -8.24
C LEU A 97 3.04 5.23 -7.51
N ALA A 98 2.72 3.94 -7.31
CA ALA A 98 1.63 3.52 -6.45
C ALA A 98 2.17 2.86 -5.17
N VAL A 99 1.70 3.31 -4.00
CA VAL A 99 1.97 2.69 -2.71
C VAL A 99 0.72 1.96 -2.25
N VAL A 100 0.79 0.63 -2.14
CA VAL A 100 -0.35 -0.24 -1.86
C VAL A 100 -0.26 -0.71 -0.42
N PHE A 101 -1.25 -0.33 0.39
CA PHE A 101 -1.43 -0.82 1.75
C PHE A 101 -2.90 -1.20 1.93
N LEU A 102 -3.24 -2.32 1.29
CA LEU A 102 -4.58 -2.85 1.16
C LEU A 102 -4.63 -4.29 1.67
N ARG A 103 -5.82 -4.70 2.10
CA ARG A 103 -6.12 -6.07 2.51
C ARG A 103 -7.46 -6.53 1.98
N PHE A 104 -7.47 -7.65 1.25
CA PHE A 104 -8.69 -8.35 0.80
C PHE A 104 -9.78 -7.44 0.22
N GLN A 105 -9.40 -6.47 -0.60
CA GLN A 105 -10.33 -5.55 -1.24
C GLN A 105 -11.01 -6.20 -2.46
N ALA A 106 -12.27 -5.82 -2.66
CA ALA A 106 -13.09 -6.18 -3.82
C ALA A 106 -13.71 -4.91 -4.42
N PHE A 107 -12.89 -4.05 -5.04
CA PHE A 107 -13.36 -2.76 -5.53
C PHE A 107 -14.30 -2.90 -6.74
N PRO A 108 -15.27 -1.98 -6.92
CA PRO A 108 -16.08 -1.90 -8.13
C PRO A 108 -15.25 -1.79 -9.41
N GLU A 109 -15.82 -2.26 -10.52
CA GLU A 109 -15.19 -2.25 -11.84
C GLU A 109 -14.67 -0.85 -12.23
N GLU A 110 -15.48 0.18 -12.00
CA GLU A 110 -15.16 1.58 -12.29
C GLU A 110 -13.91 2.10 -11.56
N GLN A 111 -13.57 1.50 -10.43
CA GLN A 111 -12.37 1.83 -9.66
C GLN A 111 -11.19 0.95 -10.08
N MET A 112 -11.41 -0.36 -10.22
CA MET A 112 -10.38 -1.32 -10.61
C MET A 112 -9.77 -1.06 -11.98
N LYS A 113 -10.53 -0.50 -12.92
CA LYS A 113 -10.02 -0.16 -14.28
C LYS A 113 -8.78 0.74 -14.25
N HIS A 114 -8.69 1.63 -13.25
CA HIS A 114 -7.56 2.54 -13.10
C HIS A 114 -6.30 1.82 -12.60
N LEU A 115 -6.46 0.87 -11.67
CA LEU A 115 -5.37 0.00 -11.25
C LEU A 115 -4.91 -0.91 -12.39
N ASP A 116 -5.85 -1.50 -13.15
CA ASP A 116 -5.52 -2.34 -14.29
C ASP A 116 -4.73 -1.55 -15.34
N ALA A 117 -5.17 -0.34 -15.69
CA ALA A 117 -4.44 0.55 -16.60
C ALA A 117 -3.05 0.93 -16.06
N TYR A 118 -2.93 1.19 -14.75
CA TYR A 118 -1.66 1.47 -14.07
C TYR A 118 -0.66 0.33 -14.20
N LEU A 119 -1.10 -0.88 -13.88
CA LEU A 119 -0.25 -2.07 -13.95
C LEU A 119 0.09 -2.43 -15.39
N ASN A 120 -0.86 -2.31 -16.32
CA ASN A 120 -0.67 -2.59 -17.74
C ASN A 120 0.39 -1.67 -18.36
N ARG A 121 0.51 -0.41 -17.92
CA ARG A 121 1.57 0.49 -18.40
C ARG A 121 2.93 0.29 -17.72
N GLY A 122 3.05 -0.64 -16.77
CA GLY A 122 4.29 -0.94 -16.03
C GLY A 122 4.60 0.06 -14.91
N GLY A 123 3.58 0.68 -14.31
CA GLY A 123 3.79 1.64 -13.23
C GLY A 123 4.44 1.01 -11.99
N PRO A 124 5.48 1.61 -11.38
CA PRO A 124 6.15 1.01 -10.24
C PRO A 124 5.26 0.92 -8.99
N VAL A 125 5.48 -0.10 -8.17
CA VAL A 125 4.66 -0.37 -6.98
C VAL A 125 5.54 -0.45 -5.74
N VAL A 126 5.06 0.05 -4.62
CA VAL A 126 5.60 -0.28 -3.30
C VAL A 126 4.47 -0.93 -2.51
N GLY A 127 4.64 -2.20 -2.14
CA GLY A 127 3.70 -2.92 -1.29
C GLY A 127 4.10 -2.85 0.17
N LEU A 128 3.20 -2.43 1.05
CA LEU A 128 3.36 -2.60 2.50
C LEU A 128 2.54 -3.81 2.93
N ARG A 129 2.99 -4.56 3.94
CA ARG A 129 2.17 -5.60 4.59
C ARG A 129 0.79 -5.00 4.88
N THR A 130 -0.32 -5.48 4.30
CA THR A 130 -0.60 -6.84 3.79
C THR A 130 -0.72 -7.01 2.25
N ALA A 131 -0.11 -6.13 1.45
CA ALA A 131 -0.33 -6.02 0.00
C ALA A 131 -0.13 -7.31 -0.85
N THR A 132 0.57 -8.33 -0.34
CA THR A 132 0.63 -9.66 -1.00
C THR A 132 -0.74 -10.32 -1.13
N HIS A 133 -1.73 -9.87 -0.37
CA HIS A 133 -3.14 -10.21 -0.51
C HIS A 133 -4.03 -8.97 -0.47
N ALA A 134 -3.62 -7.94 -1.22
CA ALA A 134 -4.39 -6.71 -1.38
C ALA A 134 -5.83 -6.95 -1.83
N PHE A 135 -6.08 -7.99 -2.64
CA PHE A 135 -7.36 -8.23 -3.28
C PHE A 135 -7.91 -9.64 -3.07
N LYS A 136 -9.23 -9.74 -2.94
CA LYS A 136 -9.98 -10.99 -2.84
C LYS A 136 -11.42 -10.79 -3.30
N ALA A 137 -11.94 -11.73 -4.09
CA ALA A 137 -13.31 -11.71 -4.59
C ALA A 137 -13.62 -10.46 -5.44
N ASN A 138 -12.68 -9.98 -6.24
CA ASN A 138 -12.95 -8.90 -7.18
C ASN A 138 -14.05 -9.30 -8.18
N PRO A 139 -14.88 -8.36 -8.62
CA PRO A 139 -15.80 -8.61 -9.71
C PRO A 139 -15.05 -8.87 -11.03
N ALA A 140 -15.69 -9.59 -11.96
CA ALA A 140 -15.24 -9.63 -13.34
C ALA A 140 -15.22 -8.20 -13.93
N PRO A 141 -14.28 -7.86 -14.83
CA PRO A 141 -13.24 -8.72 -15.41
C PRO A 141 -11.95 -8.81 -14.57
N PHE A 142 -11.94 -8.32 -13.33
CA PHE A 142 -10.75 -8.11 -12.51
C PHE A 142 -10.45 -9.21 -11.49
N THR A 143 -11.17 -10.34 -11.55
CA THR A 143 -10.94 -11.54 -10.72
C THR A 143 -9.49 -12.04 -10.75
N LYS A 144 -8.77 -11.80 -11.86
CA LYS A 144 -7.35 -12.15 -12.01
C LYS A 144 -6.46 -11.57 -10.90
N TYR A 145 -6.84 -10.45 -10.29
CA TYR A 145 -6.03 -9.80 -9.25
C TYR A 145 -6.15 -10.44 -7.87
N ASP A 146 -7.12 -11.32 -7.66
CA ASP A 146 -7.34 -12.02 -6.39
C ASP A 146 -6.10 -12.82 -5.99
N PHE A 147 -5.69 -12.72 -4.72
CA PHE A 147 -4.43 -13.30 -4.23
C PHE A 147 -4.31 -14.82 -4.46
N ASP A 148 -5.43 -15.53 -4.60
CA ASP A 148 -5.47 -16.97 -4.82
C ASP A 148 -5.99 -17.35 -6.21
N TYR A 149 -5.94 -16.43 -7.18
CA TYR A 149 -6.40 -16.66 -8.55
C TYR A 149 -5.77 -17.91 -9.17
N LYS A 150 -6.61 -18.74 -9.81
CA LYS A 150 -6.23 -20.07 -10.33
C LYS A 150 -5.94 -20.09 -11.84
N GLY A 151 -6.18 -18.98 -12.54
CA GLY A 151 -5.90 -18.89 -13.98
C GLY A 151 -4.40 -18.77 -14.24
N LYS A 152 -3.91 -19.47 -15.27
CA LYS A 152 -2.48 -19.50 -15.63
C LYS A 152 -1.98 -18.20 -16.24
N ASP A 153 -2.89 -17.35 -16.70
CA ASP A 153 -2.62 -16.04 -17.28
C ASP A 153 -2.18 -15.00 -16.24
N TYR A 154 -2.52 -15.21 -14.96
CA TYR A 154 -2.15 -14.30 -13.88
C TYR A 154 -2.07 -15.03 -12.52
N GLU A 155 -1.37 -16.16 -12.50
CA GLU A 155 -1.36 -17.12 -11.40
C GLU A 155 -1.08 -16.47 -10.02
N LEU A 156 -1.88 -16.80 -9.00
CA LEU A 156 -1.75 -16.26 -7.63
C LEU A 156 -1.86 -14.73 -7.52
N GLY A 157 -2.41 -14.07 -8.54
CA GLY A 157 -2.92 -12.72 -8.43
C GLY A 157 -1.87 -11.62 -8.31
N PHE A 158 -2.36 -10.44 -7.90
CA PHE A 158 -1.55 -9.22 -7.80
C PHE A 158 -0.29 -9.40 -6.97
N GLY A 159 -0.40 -9.99 -5.77
CA GLY A 159 0.75 -10.16 -4.87
C GLY A 159 1.85 -10.96 -5.53
N HIS A 160 1.52 -12.11 -6.13
CA HIS A 160 2.52 -12.93 -6.81
C HIS A 160 3.07 -12.26 -8.07
N GLN A 161 2.20 -11.77 -8.94
CA GLN A 161 2.59 -11.28 -10.26
C GLN A 161 3.32 -9.93 -10.20
N VAL A 162 2.96 -9.05 -9.28
CA VAL A 162 3.56 -7.71 -9.12
C VAL A 162 4.60 -7.70 -8.02
N LEU A 163 4.24 -8.13 -6.80
CA LEU A 163 5.15 -8.07 -5.65
C LEU A 163 6.08 -9.29 -5.56
N GLY A 164 5.86 -10.34 -6.34
CA GLY A 164 6.70 -11.54 -6.34
C GLY A 164 6.33 -12.56 -5.27
N GLN A 165 5.23 -12.33 -4.54
CA GLN A 165 4.72 -13.29 -3.57
C GLN A 165 3.23 -13.06 -3.26
N THR A 166 2.44 -14.13 -3.23
CA THR A 166 1.08 -14.11 -2.68
C THR A 166 1.08 -14.43 -1.18
N TRP A 167 -0.06 -14.24 -0.53
CA TRP A 167 -0.25 -14.66 0.85
C TRP A 167 -0.13 -16.18 1.02
N VAL A 168 0.75 -16.59 1.92
CA VAL A 168 0.97 -18.00 2.29
C VAL A 168 0.41 -18.28 3.68
N GLY A 169 0.81 -17.49 4.67
CA GLY A 169 0.37 -17.68 6.06
C GLY A 169 1.24 -16.96 7.08
N HIS A 170 0.77 -17.01 8.33
CA HIS A 170 1.55 -16.55 9.47
C HIS A 170 2.72 -17.51 9.72
N TYR A 171 3.89 -16.93 9.96
CA TYR A 171 5.08 -17.66 10.39
C TYR A 171 5.28 -17.50 11.90
N GLY A 172 5.30 -16.25 12.38
CA GLY A 172 5.23 -15.93 13.80
C GLY A 172 3.78 -15.96 14.32
N THR A 173 3.59 -16.39 15.57
CA THR A 173 2.28 -16.39 16.21
C THR A 173 1.89 -14.96 16.60
N ASN A 174 0.85 -14.44 15.97
CA ASN A 174 0.33 -13.10 16.25
C ASN A 174 0.05 -12.86 17.75
N HIS A 175 0.32 -11.65 18.22
CA HIS A 175 0.15 -11.19 19.62
C HIS A 175 0.91 -11.99 20.69
N LYS A 176 1.79 -12.91 20.29
CA LYS A 176 2.66 -13.68 21.20
C LYS A 176 4.14 -13.55 20.83
N GLN A 177 4.42 -13.47 19.53
CA GLN A 177 5.75 -13.32 18.98
C GLN A 177 5.86 -11.97 18.28
N SER A 178 6.91 -11.22 18.61
CA SER A 178 7.39 -10.09 17.83
C SER A 178 8.37 -10.56 16.74
N THR A 179 8.81 -9.65 15.88
CA THR A 179 9.74 -9.97 14.80
C THR A 179 10.91 -9.00 14.80
N ARG A 180 12.13 -9.54 14.82
CA ARG A 180 13.34 -8.78 14.51
C ARG A 180 13.62 -8.89 13.02
N ILE A 181 13.88 -7.76 12.37
CA ILE A 181 14.22 -7.73 10.94
C ILE A 181 15.71 -7.39 10.81
N ALA A 182 16.48 -8.35 10.31
CA ALA A 182 17.91 -8.20 10.10
C ALA A 182 18.21 -7.91 8.63
N LEU A 183 19.13 -6.99 8.37
CA LEU A 183 19.61 -6.72 7.02
C LEU A 183 20.44 -7.91 6.52
N VAL A 184 20.26 -8.27 5.25
CA VAL A 184 21.17 -9.20 4.57
C VAL A 184 22.54 -8.52 4.44
N PRO A 185 23.63 -9.08 5.00
CA PRO A 185 24.93 -8.41 5.06
C PRO A 185 25.45 -7.94 3.70
N GLU A 186 25.27 -8.77 2.66
CA GLU A 186 25.69 -8.48 1.29
C GLU A 186 24.91 -7.32 0.65
N LYS A 187 23.76 -6.94 1.24
CA LYS A 187 22.89 -5.87 0.76
C LYS A 187 23.02 -4.58 1.57
N ALA A 188 23.90 -4.52 2.57
CA ALA A 188 24.04 -3.34 3.44
C ALA A 188 24.32 -2.02 2.66
N GLY A 189 24.91 -2.08 1.47
CA GLY A 189 25.13 -0.93 0.59
C GLY A 189 23.93 -0.50 -0.27
N HIS A 190 22.81 -1.24 -0.22
CA HIS A 190 21.64 -0.99 -1.06
C HIS A 190 20.98 0.36 -0.67
N PRO A 191 20.61 1.23 -1.64
CA PRO A 191 20.09 2.57 -1.34
C PRO A 191 18.86 2.61 -0.41
N ILE A 192 18.00 1.60 -0.46
CA ILE A 192 16.82 1.48 0.41
C ILE A 192 17.19 1.28 1.89
N LEU A 193 18.34 0.66 2.16
CA LEU A 193 18.78 0.35 3.52
C LEU A 193 19.60 1.47 4.18
N ARG A 194 19.76 2.63 3.51
CA ARG A 194 20.50 3.76 4.08
C ARG A 194 19.82 4.30 5.32
N GLY A 195 20.53 4.24 6.45
CA GLY A 195 20.02 4.69 7.75
C GLY A 195 19.06 3.72 8.43
N VAL A 196 18.90 2.51 7.91
CA VAL A 196 18.08 1.46 8.51
C VAL A 196 18.95 0.58 9.41
N GLN A 197 18.58 0.46 10.68
CA GLN A 197 19.26 -0.37 11.68
C GLN A 197 18.27 -0.84 12.74
N ASP A 198 18.59 -1.95 13.41
CA ASP A 198 17.88 -2.44 14.60
C ASP A 198 16.35 -2.53 14.45
N VAL A 199 15.88 -3.00 13.30
CA VAL A 199 14.44 -3.05 13.00
C VAL A 199 13.76 -4.13 13.84
N TRP A 200 12.69 -3.73 14.54
CA TRP A 200 11.86 -4.61 15.34
C TRP A 200 10.40 -4.17 15.28
N VAL A 201 9.49 -5.14 15.24
CA VAL A 201 8.04 -4.91 15.12
C VAL A 201 7.24 -5.82 16.04
N GLU A 202 6.16 -5.29 16.61
CA GLU A 202 5.23 -5.98 17.54
C GLU A 202 4.21 -6.87 16.81
N VAL A 203 4.66 -7.62 15.81
CA VAL A 203 3.80 -8.51 15.03
C VAL A 203 4.50 -9.83 14.72
N GLY A 204 3.70 -10.89 14.59
CA GLY A 204 4.18 -12.16 14.08
C GLY A 204 4.58 -12.04 12.61
N GLY A 205 5.76 -12.57 12.27
CA GLY A 205 6.27 -12.60 10.91
C GLY A 205 5.33 -13.36 9.96
N TYR A 206 5.40 -13.03 8.68
CA TYR A 206 4.74 -13.80 7.62
C TYR A 206 5.73 -14.78 7.00
N VAL A 207 5.21 -15.84 6.38
CA VAL A 207 6.05 -16.69 5.52
C VAL A 207 6.53 -15.84 4.36
N GLY A 208 7.84 -15.75 4.18
CA GLY A 208 8.49 -15.06 3.06
C GLY A 208 9.15 -16.06 2.13
N ASP A 209 8.79 -16.02 0.86
CA ASP A 209 9.29 -16.86 -0.22
C ASP A 209 9.09 -16.12 -1.58
N PRO A 210 9.78 -15.00 -1.80
CA PRO A 210 9.64 -14.25 -3.05
C PRO A 210 10.19 -15.05 -4.23
N VAL A 211 9.40 -15.18 -5.30
CA VAL A 211 9.78 -16.01 -6.47
C VAL A 211 10.88 -15.39 -7.33
N SER A 212 11.21 -14.12 -7.10
CA SER A 212 12.24 -13.39 -7.83
C SER A 212 12.62 -12.12 -7.06
N GLY A 213 13.75 -11.54 -7.43
CA GLY A 213 14.19 -10.26 -6.90
C GLY A 213 15.37 -10.38 -5.95
N GLU A 214 15.67 -9.25 -5.32
CA GLU A 214 16.77 -9.10 -4.37
C GLU A 214 16.19 -8.98 -2.96
N VAL A 215 16.36 -10.01 -2.14
CA VAL A 215 16.01 -9.98 -0.72
C VAL A 215 16.98 -9.08 0.02
N LEU A 216 16.45 -8.09 0.74
CA LEU A 216 17.22 -7.07 1.45
C LEU A 216 17.34 -7.38 2.95
N THR A 217 16.40 -8.14 3.48
CA THR A 217 16.21 -8.34 4.92
C THR A 217 15.55 -9.68 5.23
N MET A 218 15.75 -10.15 6.46
CA MET A 218 15.22 -11.40 6.98
C MET A 218 14.47 -11.14 8.30
N ALA A 219 13.23 -11.61 8.39
CA ALA A 219 12.39 -11.59 9.58
C ALA A 219 12.60 -12.83 10.45
N GLN A 220 13.05 -12.61 11.69
CA GLN A 220 13.20 -13.62 12.74
C GLN A 220 12.09 -13.46 13.79
N PRO A 221 11.18 -14.44 13.95
CA PRO A 221 10.26 -14.47 15.07
C PRO A 221 10.99 -14.55 16.41
N LEU A 222 10.52 -13.78 17.39
CA LEU A 222 11.01 -13.79 18.77
C LEU A 222 9.93 -14.32 19.72
N ASN A 223 10.33 -15.11 20.72
CA ASN A 223 9.47 -15.64 21.77
C ASN A 223 9.18 -14.59 22.86
N GLY A 224 8.41 -13.59 22.46
CA GLY A 224 7.95 -12.50 23.31
C GLY A 224 7.72 -11.21 22.52
N MET A 225 7.22 -10.18 23.21
CA MET A 225 6.81 -8.90 22.63
C MET A 225 7.80 -7.78 22.98
N THR A 226 9.08 -8.11 23.13
CA THR A 226 10.14 -7.12 23.36
C THR A 226 11.30 -7.31 22.37
N PRO A 227 12.08 -6.25 22.05
CA PRO A 227 13.21 -6.35 21.12
C PRO A 227 14.30 -7.36 21.52
N ASP A 228 14.43 -7.63 22.82
CA ASP A 228 15.41 -8.53 23.43
C ASP A 228 14.86 -9.94 23.67
N SER A 229 13.60 -10.21 23.32
CA SER A 229 13.01 -11.55 23.41
C SER A 229 13.85 -12.56 22.61
N PRO A 230 14.07 -13.79 23.12
CA PRO A 230 14.90 -14.78 22.44
C PRO A 230 14.28 -15.20 21.10
N ALA A 231 15.10 -15.50 20.10
CA ALA A 231 14.62 -16.04 18.83
C ALA A 231 13.88 -17.37 19.04
N ASP A 232 12.86 -17.62 18.22
CA ASP A 232 12.20 -18.92 18.18
C ASP A 232 13.12 -19.96 17.52
N PRO A 233 13.59 -21.00 18.24
CA PRO A 233 14.53 -21.97 17.71
C PRO A 233 13.93 -22.88 16.63
N GLU A 234 12.60 -22.97 16.54
CA GLU A 234 11.90 -23.77 15.54
C GLU A 234 11.61 -23.00 14.25
N LYS A 235 11.89 -21.69 14.24
CA LYS A 235 11.54 -20.77 13.14
C LYS A 235 12.75 -19.99 12.67
N PRO A 236 13.57 -20.53 11.74
CA PRO A 236 14.65 -19.78 11.12
C PRO A 236 14.15 -18.49 10.44
N PRO A 237 15.02 -17.48 10.25
CA PRO A 237 14.62 -16.25 9.58
C PRO A 237 14.09 -16.49 8.16
N MET A 238 13.05 -15.76 7.78
CA MET A 238 12.45 -15.78 6.43
C MET A 238 12.65 -14.42 5.74
N PRO A 239 12.76 -14.34 4.41
CA PRO A 239 12.74 -13.07 3.67
C PRO A 239 11.59 -12.16 4.11
N SER A 240 11.84 -10.85 4.26
CA SER A 240 10.79 -9.89 4.67
C SER A 240 10.60 -8.71 3.76
N GLU A 241 11.69 -8.09 3.29
CA GLU A 241 11.65 -7.03 2.29
C GLU A 241 12.55 -7.39 1.11
N TRP A 242 12.07 -7.15 -0.11
CA TRP A 242 12.79 -7.42 -1.34
C TRP A 242 12.41 -6.41 -2.42
N THR A 243 13.21 -6.32 -3.48
CA THR A 243 12.83 -5.59 -4.69
C THR A 243 12.83 -6.51 -5.89
N ARG A 244 12.02 -6.23 -6.90
CA ARG A 244 12.00 -6.99 -8.15
C ARG A 244 11.56 -6.14 -9.33
N THR A 245 11.76 -6.68 -10.52
CA THR A 245 11.11 -6.19 -11.73
C THR A 245 10.02 -7.17 -12.15
N TYR A 246 8.87 -6.65 -12.53
CA TYR A 246 7.75 -7.43 -13.06
C TYR A 246 7.42 -6.96 -14.48
N LYS A 247 6.77 -7.82 -15.26
CA LYS A 247 6.36 -7.54 -16.63
C LYS A 247 4.84 -7.35 -16.69
N SER A 248 4.40 -6.24 -17.27
CA SER A 248 2.98 -5.96 -17.48
C SER A 248 2.41 -6.77 -18.65
N ALA A 249 1.08 -6.80 -18.77
CA ALA A 249 0.41 -7.43 -19.92
C ALA A 249 0.79 -6.76 -21.27
N SER A 250 1.14 -5.47 -21.26
CA SER A 250 1.63 -4.77 -22.47
C SER A 250 3.10 -5.06 -22.78
N GLY A 251 3.77 -5.89 -21.97
CA GLY A 251 5.20 -6.21 -22.09
C GLY A 251 6.15 -5.15 -21.53
N LYS A 252 5.64 -4.08 -20.92
CA LYS A 252 6.48 -3.07 -20.24
C LYS A 252 6.92 -3.59 -18.88
N GLU A 253 8.08 -3.15 -18.42
CA GLU A 253 8.59 -3.50 -17.10
C GLU A 253 8.18 -2.46 -16.06
N GLY A 254 7.78 -2.93 -14.88
CA GLY A 254 7.60 -2.12 -13.68
C GLY A 254 8.49 -2.64 -12.56
N ARG A 255 8.82 -1.78 -11.60
CA ARG A 255 9.60 -2.15 -10.41
C ARG A 255 8.68 -2.29 -9.20
N ALA A 256 8.88 -3.33 -8.40
CA ALA A 256 8.24 -3.56 -7.12
C ALA A 256 9.27 -3.71 -6.00
#